data_AF-A0A835L563-F1
#
_entry.id   AF-A0A835L563-F1
#
_cell.length_a   1.000
_cell.length_b   1.000
_cell.length_c   1.000
_cell.angle_alpha   90.00
_cell.angle_beta   90.00
_cell.angle_gamma   90.00
#
_symmetry.space_group_name_H-M   'P 1'
#
loop_
_entity.id
_entity.type
_entity.pdbx_description
1 polymer ?
#
loop_
_entity_poly.entity_id
_entity_poly.type
_entity_poly.pdbx_seq_one_letter_code
_entity_poly.pdbx_strand_id
1 'polypeptide(L)'
;MSPKGSFENQYDKYSADVASNILNKSGDGAALDYIDIEKLKGRKISFLCGDAGPLAIATVISYKLDTEHIEHKLPDYKTLALRLTSLISLLNESPDELLYGKSGYLYALLFVNKHISGKEIIPVNHITKVIDSILNTGKQFAIAMKSESPLLWNWHEKVYFGAAHGMAGILYMLLQARSYINIKDIRKYIKPTLDWLMNQRFQSGNFPSSMGSNSGDKLVQWCHGAPGFVPLCILAHQVFDEEKYMKIAQQCGEVIWQRGLCTKGYSICHGVSGNAYAFIQLYQATKKPEYLYRACCFMEWCAVARLGTELHHPDRPASLFEGLIGRLYLSEEMTHVSDANFPAFTL
;
A
#
# COMPACT_ATOMS: atom_id res chain seq x y z
N MET A 1 -47.68 5.56 31.86
CA MET A 1 -47.42 4.10 31.92
C MET A 1 -47.97 3.46 30.65
N SER A 2 -47.24 2.43 30.21
CA SER A 2 -47.39 1.57 29.03
C SER A 2 -46.85 2.10 27.68
N PRO A 3 -46.06 1.27 26.97
CA PRO A 3 -45.11 1.68 25.94
C PRO A 3 -45.59 1.32 24.51
N LYS A 4 -45.27 2.12 23.50
CA LYS A 4 -45.34 1.68 22.10
C LYS A 4 -44.25 2.35 21.26
N GLY A 5 -43.43 1.51 20.65
CA GLY A 5 -42.33 1.88 19.77
C GLY A 5 -41.39 0.70 19.58
N SER A 6 -41.93 -0.46 19.20
CA SER A 6 -41.15 -1.58 18.68
C SER A 6 -40.46 -1.13 17.40
N PHE A 7 -39.14 -0.96 17.43
CA PHE A 7 -38.35 -0.82 16.23
C PHE A 7 -38.31 -2.19 15.55
N GLU A 8 -39.12 -2.34 14.50
CA GLU A 8 -38.96 -3.44 13.54
C GLU A 8 -37.55 -3.36 12.95
N ASN A 9 -36.79 -4.42 13.18
CA ASN A 9 -35.42 -4.57 12.72
C ASN A 9 -35.44 -4.82 11.20
N GLN A 10 -35.41 -3.76 10.39
CA GLN A 10 -35.31 -3.89 8.92
C GLN A 10 -33.89 -4.22 8.43
N TYR A 11 -33.13 -5.03 9.17
CA TYR A 11 -31.79 -5.48 8.78
C TYR A 11 -31.79 -6.85 8.06
N ASP A 12 -32.95 -7.49 7.88
CA ASP A 12 -33.07 -8.75 7.13
C ASP A 12 -32.79 -8.62 5.61
N LYS A 13 -32.45 -7.42 5.12
CA LYS A 13 -31.93 -7.20 3.75
C LYS A 13 -30.41 -7.13 3.63
N TYR A 14 -29.68 -7.29 4.73
CA TYR A 14 -28.22 -7.34 4.75
C TYR A 14 -27.72 -8.59 5.47
N SER A 15 -28.30 -9.76 5.16
CA SER A 15 -27.70 -11.04 5.58
C SER A 15 -26.33 -11.18 4.92
N ALA A 16 -25.43 -11.91 5.57
CA ALA A 16 -24.11 -12.26 5.02
C ALA A 16 -24.22 -12.85 3.59
N ASP A 17 -25.35 -13.46 3.25
CA ASP A 17 -25.63 -14.00 1.91
C ASP A 17 -25.71 -12.93 0.81
N VAL A 18 -26.03 -11.67 1.13
CA VAL A 18 -26.07 -10.58 0.14
C VAL A 18 -24.67 -10.11 -0.24
N ALA A 19 -23.71 -10.14 0.68
CA ALA A 19 -22.31 -9.83 0.41
C ALA A 19 -21.62 -10.98 -0.34
N SER A 20 -21.90 -12.23 0.03
CA SER A 20 -21.46 -13.42 -0.72
C SER A 20 -22.00 -13.44 -2.16
N ASN A 21 -23.19 -12.87 -2.38
CA ASN A 21 -23.82 -12.77 -3.69
C ASN A 21 -23.14 -11.76 -4.63
N ILE A 22 -22.44 -10.73 -4.15
CA ILE A 22 -21.77 -9.75 -5.03
C ILE A 22 -20.48 -10.34 -5.60
N LEU A 23 -19.74 -11.12 -4.81
CA LEU A 23 -18.53 -11.81 -5.29
C LEU A 23 -18.88 -13.06 -6.12
N ASN A 24 -19.88 -13.85 -5.72
CA ASN A 24 -20.32 -15.01 -6.51
C ASN A 24 -21.10 -14.65 -7.78
N LYS A 25 -21.75 -13.47 -7.85
CA LYS A 25 -22.34 -12.95 -9.11
C LYS A 25 -21.41 -12.04 -9.91
N SER A 26 -20.21 -11.72 -9.40
CA SER A 26 -19.17 -11.08 -10.22
C SER A 26 -18.59 -12.02 -11.29
N GLY A 27 -18.98 -13.30 -11.27
CA GLY A 27 -18.76 -14.28 -12.35
C GLY A 27 -19.42 -13.91 -13.70
N ASP A 28 -20.26 -12.87 -13.76
CA ASP A 28 -20.87 -12.40 -15.01
C ASP A 28 -19.92 -11.51 -15.85
N GLY A 29 -18.66 -11.33 -15.44
CA GLY A 29 -17.68 -10.55 -16.20
C GLY A 29 -17.90 -9.03 -16.17
N ALA A 30 -18.92 -8.52 -15.46
CA ALA A 30 -19.23 -7.08 -15.38
C ALA A 30 -18.06 -6.24 -14.85
N ALA A 31 -17.20 -6.80 -13.97
CA ALA A 31 -15.99 -6.12 -13.50
C ALA A 31 -14.97 -5.89 -14.63
N LEU A 32 -14.97 -6.73 -15.68
CA LEU A 32 -14.07 -6.64 -16.82
C LEU A 32 -14.38 -5.42 -17.70
N ASP A 33 -15.66 -5.01 -17.76
CA ASP A 33 -16.09 -3.82 -18.50
C ASP A 33 -15.53 -2.51 -17.90
N TYR A 34 -15.04 -2.54 -16.65
CA TYR A 34 -14.45 -1.39 -15.97
C TYR A 34 -12.92 -1.32 -16.08
N ILE A 35 -12.26 -2.34 -16.63
CA ILE A 35 -10.81 -2.33 -16.87
C ILE A 35 -10.55 -1.73 -18.26
N ASP A 36 -10.51 -0.41 -18.34
CA ASP A 36 -10.24 0.31 -19.59
C ASP A 36 -8.73 0.33 -19.93
N ILE A 37 -8.26 -0.75 -20.55
CA ILE A 37 -6.88 -0.87 -21.03
C ILE A 37 -6.67 -0.21 -22.40
N GLU A 38 -7.72 0.16 -23.13
CA GLU A 38 -7.61 0.75 -24.47
C GLU A 38 -7.32 2.26 -24.41
N LYS A 39 -7.73 2.94 -23.34
CA LYS A 39 -7.48 4.38 -23.14
C LYS A 39 -6.18 4.70 -22.38
N LEU A 40 -5.31 3.73 -22.18
CA LEU A 40 -4.01 3.93 -21.52
C LEU A 40 -3.13 4.86 -22.36
N LYS A 41 -2.49 5.84 -21.70
CA LYS A 41 -1.83 6.98 -22.39
C LYS A 41 -0.34 6.79 -22.60
N GLY A 42 0.26 5.79 -21.97
CA GLY A 42 1.70 5.51 -21.98
C GLY A 42 2.52 6.61 -21.30
N ARG A 43 1.98 7.31 -20.28
CA ARG A 43 2.64 8.49 -19.67
C ARG A 43 3.01 8.35 -18.20
N LYS A 44 2.42 7.39 -17.48
CA LYS A 44 2.61 7.22 -16.04
C LYS A 44 2.88 5.76 -15.75
N ILE A 45 3.95 5.47 -15.01
CA ILE A 45 4.52 4.12 -14.92
C ILE A 45 3.98 3.30 -13.75
N SER A 46 3.44 3.92 -12.71
CA SER A 46 3.15 3.25 -11.43
C SER A 46 1.84 2.47 -11.42
N PHE A 47 1.70 1.56 -10.44
CA PHE A 47 0.45 0.82 -10.22
C PHE A 47 -0.72 1.72 -9.80
N LEU A 48 -0.50 2.64 -8.85
CA LEU A 48 -1.58 3.42 -8.23
C LEU A 48 -2.09 4.57 -9.09
N CYS A 49 -1.22 5.21 -9.87
CA CYS A 49 -1.58 6.41 -10.62
C CYS A 49 -1.14 6.37 -12.08
N GLY A 50 -0.79 5.19 -12.60
CA GLY A 50 -0.33 5.00 -13.96
C GLY A 50 -0.86 3.74 -14.63
N ASP A 51 -0.31 3.47 -15.81
CA ASP A 51 -0.81 2.43 -16.72
C ASP A 51 -0.47 1.03 -16.22
N ALA A 52 0.52 0.90 -15.33
CA ALA A 52 0.90 -0.40 -14.78
C ALA A 52 -0.18 -1.02 -13.90
N GLY A 53 -1.04 -0.21 -13.26
CA GLY A 53 -2.13 -0.72 -12.42
C GLY A 53 -3.14 -1.54 -13.21
N PRO A 54 -3.86 -0.90 -14.18
CA PRO A 54 -4.79 -1.59 -15.04
C PRO A 54 -4.15 -2.78 -15.78
N LEU A 55 -2.92 -2.63 -16.28
CA LEU A 55 -2.23 -3.72 -16.99
C LEU A 55 -1.90 -4.91 -16.08
N ALA A 56 -1.41 -4.67 -14.87
CA ALA A 56 -1.08 -5.75 -13.93
C ALA A 56 -2.34 -6.47 -13.44
N ILE A 57 -3.40 -5.74 -13.11
CA ILE A 57 -4.70 -6.31 -12.71
C ILE A 57 -5.29 -7.13 -13.87
N ALA A 58 -5.33 -6.56 -15.08
CA ALA A 58 -5.85 -7.25 -16.27
C ALA A 58 -5.04 -8.52 -16.58
N THR A 59 -3.72 -8.48 -16.44
CA THR A 59 -2.84 -9.64 -16.66
C THR A 59 -3.22 -10.80 -15.73
N VAL A 60 -3.40 -10.52 -14.43
CA VAL A 60 -3.75 -11.54 -13.43
C VAL A 60 -5.17 -12.07 -13.67
N ILE A 61 -6.12 -11.21 -13.98
CA ILE A 61 -7.51 -11.61 -14.24
C ILE A 61 -7.60 -12.46 -15.51
N SER A 62 -7.02 -12.01 -16.61
CA SER A 62 -6.94 -12.76 -17.88
C SER A 62 -6.37 -14.16 -17.65
N TYR A 63 -5.24 -14.27 -16.94
CA TYR A 63 -4.64 -15.56 -16.61
C TYR A 63 -5.55 -16.49 -15.81
N LYS A 64 -6.24 -15.96 -14.79
CA LYS A 64 -7.14 -16.76 -13.93
C LYS A 64 -8.34 -17.27 -14.71
N LEU A 65 -8.98 -16.39 -15.49
CA LEU A 65 -10.14 -16.77 -16.31
C LEU A 65 -9.76 -17.79 -17.39
N ASP A 66 -8.61 -17.62 -18.05
CA ASP A 66 -8.07 -18.60 -19.00
C ASP A 66 -7.85 -19.98 -18.34
N THR A 67 -7.31 -19.99 -17.11
CA THR A 67 -7.04 -21.23 -16.36
C THR A 67 -8.33 -21.92 -15.91
N GLU A 68 -9.38 -21.14 -15.63
CA GLU A 68 -10.72 -21.64 -15.28
C GLU A 68 -11.61 -21.89 -16.51
N HIS A 69 -11.08 -21.69 -17.72
CA HIS A 69 -11.80 -21.82 -18.99
C HIS A 69 -13.07 -20.95 -19.10
N ILE A 70 -13.05 -19.76 -18.49
CA ILE A 70 -14.14 -18.79 -18.53
C ILE A 70 -13.93 -17.86 -19.73
N GLU A 71 -14.91 -17.76 -20.63
CA GLU A 71 -14.84 -16.88 -21.80
C GLU A 71 -14.82 -15.40 -21.38
N HIS A 72 -13.93 -14.60 -21.98
CA HIS A 72 -13.80 -13.18 -21.68
C HIS A 72 -13.28 -12.35 -22.85
N LYS A 73 -13.44 -11.02 -22.74
CA LYS A 73 -13.01 -10.04 -23.75
C LYS A 73 -11.61 -9.48 -23.54
N LEU A 74 -10.96 -9.78 -22.41
CA LEU A 74 -9.59 -9.29 -22.16
C LEU A 74 -8.61 -9.93 -23.16
N PRO A 75 -7.56 -9.19 -23.60
CA PRO A 75 -6.45 -9.78 -24.32
C PRO A 75 -5.76 -10.89 -23.52
N ASP A 76 -5.08 -11.78 -24.23
CA ASP A 76 -4.23 -12.82 -23.63
C ASP A 76 -3.26 -12.21 -22.61
N TYR A 77 -3.11 -12.89 -21.46
CA TYR A 77 -2.32 -12.41 -20.34
C TYR A 77 -0.84 -12.13 -20.71
N LYS A 78 -0.26 -12.83 -21.69
CA LYS A 78 1.11 -12.55 -22.16
C LYS A 78 1.17 -11.25 -22.93
N THR A 79 0.15 -10.94 -23.73
CA THR A 79 0.04 -9.64 -24.42
C THR A 79 -0.04 -8.50 -23.41
N LEU A 80 -0.83 -8.67 -22.34
CA LEU A 80 -0.94 -7.69 -21.26
C LEU A 80 0.38 -7.54 -20.47
N ALA A 81 1.06 -8.64 -20.17
CA ALA A 81 2.37 -8.63 -19.52
C ALA A 81 3.45 -7.96 -20.40
N LEU A 82 3.42 -8.14 -21.72
CA LEU A 82 4.29 -7.44 -22.66
C LEU A 82 4.02 -5.93 -22.66
N ARG A 83 2.75 -5.50 -22.63
CA ARG A 83 2.39 -4.09 -22.48
C ARG A 83 2.88 -3.53 -21.14
N LEU A 84 2.72 -4.26 -20.04
CA LEU A 84 3.20 -3.87 -18.72
C LEU A 84 4.73 -3.70 -18.70
N THR A 85 5.47 -4.66 -19.25
CA THR A 85 6.94 -4.60 -19.32
C THR A 85 7.42 -3.50 -20.27
N SER A 86 6.67 -3.16 -21.31
CA SER A 86 7.02 -2.06 -22.23
C SER A 86 7.08 -0.68 -21.56
N LEU A 87 6.40 -0.50 -20.42
CA LEU A 87 6.44 0.75 -19.64
C LEU A 87 7.82 1.07 -19.06
N ILE A 88 8.78 0.14 -19.13
CA ILE A 88 10.17 0.39 -18.76
C ILE A 88 10.81 1.54 -19.57
N SER A 89 10.26 1.88 -20.74
CA SER A 89 10.65 3.06 -21.52
C SER A 89 10.51 4.37 -20.74
N LEU A 90 9.63 4.43 -19.74
CA LEU A 90 9.36 5.59 -18.90
C LEU A 90 10.29 5.70 -17.68
N LEU A 91 11.20 4.74 -17.45
CA LEU A 91 12.02 4.71 -16.23
C LEU A 91 12.81 6.00 -16.01
N ASN A 92 13.45 6.54 -17.04
CA ASN A 92 14.33 7.71 -16.90
C ASN A 92 13.56 9.00 -16.58
N GLU A 93 12.28 9.07 -16.94
CA GLU A 93 11.43 10.25 -16.74
C GLU A 93 10.59 10.16 -15.45
N SER A 94 10.56 8.98 -14.83
CA SER A 94 9.73 8.71 -13.66
C SER A 94 10.46 8.97 -12.35
N PRO A 95 9.78 9.52 -11.32
CA PRO A 95 10.35 9.60 -9.97
C PRO A 95 10.53 8.19 -9.38
N ASP A 96 11.11 8.10 -8.19
CA ASP A 96 11.37 6.79 -7.57
C ASP A 96 10.27 6.33 -6.60
N GLU A 97 9.37 7.22 -6.17
CA GLU A 97 8.36 6.94 -5.14
C GLU A 97 7.20 6.03 -5.59
N LEU A 98 6.28 5.72 -4.67
CA LEU A 98 5.28 4.68 -4.87
C LEU A 98 4.10 5.11 -5.76
N LEU A 99 3.62 6.35 -5.63
CA LEU A 99 2.37 6.74 -6.30
C LEU A 99 2.55 6.99 -7.78
N TYR A 100 3.65 7.58 -8.20
CA TYR A 100 3.92 7.97 -9.59
C TYR A 100 5.21 7.35 -10.16
N GLY A 101 6.03 6.75 -9.31
CA GLY A 101 7.38 6.39 -9.63
C GLY A 101 7.65 4.91 -9.84
N LYS A 102 8.95 4.62 -9.97
CA LYS A 102 9.53 3.31 -10.23
C LYS A 102 9.20 2.30 -9.13
N SER A 103 9.08 2.72 -7.86
CA SER A 103 8.67 1.80 -6.79
C SER A 103 7.24 1.30 -6.97
N GLY A 104 6.33 2.17 -7.44
CA GLY A 104 4.97 1.77 -7.80
C GLY A 104 4.92 0.86 -9.02
N TYR A 105 5.85 1.03 -9.96
CA TYR A 105 6.00 0.11 -11.09
C TYR A 105 6.55 -1.25 -10.63
N LEU A 106 7.57 -1.25 -9.77
CA LEU A 106 8.12 -2.46 -9.17
C LEU A 106 7.05 -3.26 -8.43
N TYR A 107 6.17 -2.60 -7.68
CA TYR A 107 4.99 -3.25 -7.09
C TYR A 107 4.15 -3.97 -8.14
N ALA A 108 3.81 -3.32 -9.26
CA ALA A 108 3.01 -3.92 -10.33
C ALA A 108 3.64 -5.20 -10.91
N LEU A 109 4.95 -5.19 -11.12
CA LEU A 109 5.71 -6.33 -11.63
C LEU A 109 5.70 -7.51 -10.65
N LEU A 110 5.95 -7.23 -9.37
CA LEU A 110 5.95 -8.24 -8.32
C LEU A 110 4.54 -8.79 -8.06
N PHE A 111 3.51 -7.94 -8.16
CA PHE A 111 2.11 -8.31 -8.03
C PHE A 111 1.71 -9.39 -9.05
N VAL A 112 2.10 -9.21 -10.32
CA VAL A 112 1.84 -10.21 -11.38
C VAL A 112 2.54 -11.53 -11.07
N ASN A 113 3.83 -11.51 -10.75
CA ASN A 113 4.59 -12.73 -10.45
C ASN A 113 4.08 -13.44 -9.18
N LYS A 114 3.60 -12.71 -8.17
CA LYS A 114 3.02 -13.30 -6.97
C LYS A 114 1.73 -14.05 -7.28
N HIS A 115 0.81 -13.41 -8.02
CA HIS A 115 -0.52 -13.98 -8.28
C HIS A 115 -0.56 -15.01 -9.43
N ILE A 116 0.45 -15.03 -10.29
CA ILE A 116 0.64 -16.06 -11.32
C ILE A 116 1.82 -16.95 -10.91
N SER A 117 1.63 -17.69 -9.83
CA SER A 117 2.68 -18.54 -9.25
C SER A 117 3.08 -19.69 -10.19
N GLY A 118 4.36 -20.06 -10.18
CA GLY A 118 4.91 -21.19 -10.94
C GLY A 118 5.27 -20.89 -12.40
N LYS A 119 5.10 -19.65 -12.86
CA LYS A 119 5.54 -19.17 -14.19
C LYS A 119 6.28 -17.85 -14.04
N GLU A 120 7.41 -17.70 -14.73
CA GLU A 120 8.10 -16.41 -14.85
C GLU A 120 7.36 -15.56 -15.90
N ILE A 121 6.34 -14.81 -15.47
CA ILE A 121 5.59 -13.91 -16.35
C ILE A 121 6.38 -12.63 -16.60
N ILE A 122 6.88 -12.03 -15.52
CA ILE A 122 7.79 -10.90 -15.58
C ILE A 122 9.22 -11.40 -15.41
N PRO A 123 10.10 -11.20 -16.42
CA PRO A 123 11.47 -11.67 -16.36
C PRO A 123 12.28 -11.06 -15.19
N VAL A 124 13.13 -11.88 -14.56
CA VAL A 124 14.03 -11.48 -13.47
C VAL A 124 14.89 -10.27 -13.87
N ASN A 125 15.47 -10.30 -15.07
CA ASN A 125 16.31 -9.21 -15.57
C ASN A 125 15.55 -7.88 -15.74
N HIS A 126 14.23 -7.92 -15.94
CA HIS A 126 13.38 -6.75 -16.01
C HIS A 126 13.22 -6.12 -14.65
N ILE A 127 12.92 -6.94 -13.64
CA ILE A 127 12.81 -6.52 -12.24
C ILE A 127 14.13 -5.93 -11.74
N THR A 128 15.25 -6.59 -12.00
CA THR A 128 16.59 -6.11 -11.61
C THR A 128 16.91 -4.75 -12.24
N LYS A 129 16.56 -4.51 -13.52
CA LYS A 129 16.76 -3.20 -14.16
C LYS A 129 16.02 -2.06 -13.45
N VAL A 130 14.79 -2.30 -13.00
CA VAL A 130 14.01 -1.30 -12.26
C VAL A 130 14.66 -1.01 -10.90
N ILE A 131 15.05 -2.06 -10.18
CA ILE A 131 15.74 -1.95 -8.89
C ILE A 131 17.06 -1.17 -9.03
N ASP A 132 17.88 -1.52 -10.02
CA ASP A 132 19.16 -0.86 -10.27
C ASP A 132 18.96 0.62 -10.58
N SER A 133 17.91 0.96 -11.33
CA SER A 133 17.54 2.36 -11.59
C SER A 133 17.23 3.11 -10.28
N ILE A 134 16.41 2.54 -9.40
CA ILE A 134 16.04 3.15 -8.10
C ILE A 134 17.28 3.31 -7.19
N LEU A 135 18.14 2.30 -7.14
CA LEU A 135 19.36 2.35 -6.32
C LEU A 135 20.35 3.38 -6.88
N ASN A 136 20.51 3.45 -8.20
CA ASN A 136 21.46 4.38 -8.82
C ASN A 136 21.02 5.84 -8.64
N THR A 137 19.75 6.17 -8.86
CA THR A 137 19.25 7.53 -8.59
C THR A 137 19.38 7.87 -7.11
N GLY A 138 19.08 6.91 -6.22
CA GLY A 138 19.22 7.07 -4.78
C GLY A 138 20.66 7.39 -4.33
N LYS A 139 21.64 6.66 -4.88
CA LYS A 139 23.07 6.88 -4.62
C LYS A 139 23.52 8.24 -5.14
N GLN A 140 23.16 8.58 -6.39
CA GLN A 140 23.55 9.84 -7.02
C GLN A 140 23.01 11.04 -6.26
N PHE A 141 21.72 11.02 -5.88
CA PHE A 141 21.10 12.12 -5.17
C PHE A 141 21.65 12.27 -3.74
N ALA A 142 21.91 11.16 -3.02
CA ALA A 142 22.57 11.19 -1.72
C ALA A 142 23.96 11.86 -1.77
N ILE A 143 24.77 11.53 -2.79
CA ILE A 143 26.08 12.16 -3.01
C ILE A 143 25.93 13.65 -3.31
N ALA A 144 25.01 14.02 -4.21
CA ALA A 144 24.77 15.41 -4.59
C ALA A 144 24.36 16.28 -3.38
N MET A 145 23.56 15.70 -2.47
CA MET A 145 23.11 16.34 -1.24
C MET A 145 24.11 16.26 -0.08
N LYS A 146 25.26 15.59 -0.27
CA LYS A 146 26.24 15.28 0.79
C LYS A 146 25.57 14.66 2.02
N SER A 147 24.62 13.75 1.78
CA SER A 147 23.83 13.12 2.83
C SER A 147 24.66 12.13 3.64
N GLU A 148 24.35 12.01 4.93
CA GLU A 148 24.86 10.92 5.78
C GLU A 148 24.23 9.57 5.40
N SER A 149 23.02 9.57 4.83
CA SER A 149 22.38 8.36 4.32
C SER A 149 22.99 7.95 2.98
N PRO A 150 23.35 6.67 2.76
CA PRO A 150 23.89 6.22 1.47
C PRO A 150 22.93 6.32 0.29
N LEU A 151 21.62 6.36 0.56
CA LEU A 151 20.55 6.53 -0.43
C LEU A 151 19.61 7.65 0.02
N LEU A 152 19.19 8.48 -0.92
CA LEU A 152 18.24 9.55 -0.71
C LEU A 152 17.43 9.74 -1.99
N TRP A 153 16.14 10.05 -1.89
CA TRP A 153 15.29 10.31 -3.04
C TRP A 153 14.47 11.57 -2.82
N ASN A 154 14.13 12.26 -3.90
CA ASN A 154 13.25 13.42 -3.86
C ASN A 154 12.04 13.24 -4.79
N TRP A 155 10.97 13.94 -4.44
CA TRP A 155 9.80 14.12 -5.28
C TRP A 155 9.32 15.56 -5.04
N HIS A 156 9.06 16.31 -6.12
CA HIS A 156 8.74 17.75 -6.04
C HIS A 156 9.69 18.52 -5.09
N GLU A 157 10.99 18.36 -5.33
CA GLU A 157 12.07 19.06 -4.61
C GLU A 157 12.16 18.77 -3.11
N LYS A 158 11.41 17.77 -2.61
CA LYS A 158 11.41 17.39 -1.20
C LYS A 158 11.83 15.95 -1.00
N VAL A 159 12.60 15.71 0.05
CA VAL A 159 12.93 14.36 0.54
C VAL A 159 11.83 13.90 1.48
N TYR A 160 10.81 13.25 0.94
CA TYR A 160 9.71 12.70 1.74
C TYR A 160 10.14 11.45 2.50
N PHE A 161 9.58 11.25 3.68
CA PHE A 161 9.88 10.09 4.53
C PHE A 161 8.80 9.02 4.50
N GLY A 162 7.53 9.39 4.29
CA GLY A 162 6.39 8.46 4.37
C GLY A 162 6.27 7.45 3.23
N ALA A 163 5.22 6.62 3.28
CA ALA A 163 5.07 5.47 2.36
C ALA A 163 4.64 5.84 0.94
N ALA A 164 3.85 6.91 0.77
CA ALA A 164 3.33 7.30 -0.54
C ALA A 164 4.41 7.89 -1.45
N HIS A 165 5.06 8.96 -0.99
CA HIS A 165 5.99 9.76 -1.80
C HIS A 165 7.46 9.65 -1.37
N GLY A 166 7.75 8.83 -0.37
CA GLY A 166 8.98 8.94 0.39
C GLY A 166 9.77 7.66 0.57
N MET A 167 10.83 7.81 1.35
CA MET A 167 11.82 6.76 1.59
C MET A 167 11.21 5.50 2.18
N ALA A 168 10.20 5.59 3.06
CA ALA A 168 9.61 4.40 3.65
C ALA A 168 8.97 3.48 2.59
N GLY A 169 8.28 4.05 1.60
CA GLY A 169 7.66 3.29 0.53
C GLY A 169 8.69 2.65 -0.40
N ILE A 170 9.71 3.42 -0.76
CA ILE A 170 10.81 2.96 -1.63
C ILE A 170 11.57 1.80 -0.96
N LEU A 171 12.00 1.99 0.31
CA LEU A 171 12.73 0.97 1.06
C LEU A 171 11.87 -0.28 1.28
N TYR A 172 10.58 -0.11 1.56
CA TYR A 172 9.66 -1.24 1.72
C TYR A 172 9.58 -2.06 0.43
N MET A 173 9.42 -1.41 -0.72
CA MET A 173 9.40 -2.09 -2.02
C MET A 173 10.74 -2.77 -2.35
N LEU A 174 11.88 -2.14 -2.04
CA LEU A 174 13.19 -2.77 -2.21
C LEU A 174 13.37 -4.01 -1.32
N LEU A 175 12.88 -4.00 -0.07
CA LEU A 175 12.93 -5.16 0.81
C LEU A 175 11.96 -6.28 0.41
N GLN A 176 10.79 -5.92 -0.14
CA GLN A 176 9.88 -6.88 -0.77
C GLN A 176 10.56 -7.56 -1.97
N ALA A 177 11.33 -6.81 -2.74
CA ALA A 177 12.09 -7.29 -3.89
C ALA A 177 13.48 -7.87 -3.54
N ARG A 178 13.82 -8.08 -2.26
CA ARG A 178 15.20 -8.39 -1.82
C ARG A 178 15.85 -9.59 -2.51
N SER A 179 15.07 -10.58 -2.93
CA SER A 179 15.57 -11.76 -3.66
C SER A 179 16.20 -11.41 -5.01
N TYR A 180 15.87 -10.23 -5.56
CA TYR A 180 16.38 -9.71 -6.82
C TYR A 180 17.56 -8.73 -6.62
N ILE A 181 17.99 -8.48 -5.38
CA ILE A 181 19.02 -7.50 -5.03
C ILE A 181 20.28 -8.22 -4.56
N ASN A 182 21.44 -7.75 -4.99
CA ASN A 182 22.70 -8.23 -4.45
C ASN A 182 22.78 -7.97 -2.94
N ILE A 183 23.06 -9.01 -2.15
CA ILE A 183 23.19 -8.92 -0.69
C ILE A 183 24.21 -7.85 -0.25
N LYS A 184 25.23 -7.56 -1.07
CA LYS A 184 26.19 -6.48 -0.82
C LYS A 184 25.53 -5.11 -0.89
N ASP A 185 24.63 -4.88 -1.84
CA ASP A 185 23.89 -3.61 -1.93
C ASP A 185 22.89 -3.47 -0.79
N ILE A 186 22.23 -4.55 -0.37
CA ILE A 186 21.35 -4.55 0.80
C ILE A 186 22.13 -4.10 2.05
N ARG A 187 23.29 -4.72 2.32
CA ARG A 187 24.10 -4.42 3.51
C ARG A 187 24.77 -3.05 3.45
N LYS A 188 25.22 -2.62 2.27
CA LYS A 188 26.00 -1.38 2.10
C LYS A 188 25.14 -0.14 1.96
N TYR A 189 23.96 -0.25 1.34
CA TYR A 189 23.13 0.91 0.99
C TYR A 189 21.75 0.86 1.66
N ILE A 190 20.99 -0.21 1.49
CA ILE A 190 19.59 -0.27 1.96
C ILE A 190 19.51 -0.25 3.49
N LYS A 191 20.25 -1.13 4.17
CA LYS A 191 20.19 -1.24 5.64
C LYS A 191 20.68 0.03 6.35
N PRO A 192 21.82 0.66 5.99
CA PRO A 192 22.24 1.89 6.65
C PRO A 192 21.30 3.06 6.36
N THR A 193 20.71 3.15 5.17
CA THR A 193 19.66 4.13 4.88
C THR A 193 18.41 3.91 5.72
N LEU A 194 17.99 2.66 5.90
CA LEU A 194 16.89 2.32 6.79
C LEU A 194 17.18 2.75 8.23
N ASP A 195 18.37 2.44 8.75
CA ASP A 195 18.80 2.84 10.10
C ASP A 195 18.82 4.36 10.27
N TRP A 196 19.33 5.09 9.27
CA TRP A 196 19.29 6.54 9.24
C TRP A 196 17.85 7.08 9.26
N LEU A 197 16.96 6.50 8.47
CA LEU A 197 15.56 6.91 8.39
C LEU A 197 14.82 6.67 9.73
N MET A 198 15.10 5.55 10.40
CA MET A 198 14.54 5.26 11.73
C MET A 198 14.97 6.27 12.80
N ASN A 199 16.09 6.96 12.61
CA ASN A 199 16.56 8.00 13.53
C ASN A 199 15.93 9.37 13.26
N GLN A 200 15.12 9.53 12.22
CA GLN A 200 14.44 10.80 11.90
C GLN A 200 13.14 11.03 12.68
N ARG A 201 12.83 10.16 13.65
CA ARG A 201 11.58 10.21 14.42
C ARG A 201 11.51 11.42 15.35
N PHE A 202 10.30 11.91 15.56
CA PHE A 202 9.99 12.82 16.66
C PHE A 202 10.09 12.12 18.01
N GLN A 203 10.18 12.90 19.08
CA GLN A 203 10.16 12.38 20.46
C GLN A 203 8.90 11.56 20.77
N SER A 204 7.78 11.83 20.11
CA SER A 204 6.54 11.04 20.24
C SER A 204 6.64 9.63 19.67
N GLY A 205 7.67 9.33 18.87
CA GLY A 205 7.78 8.10 18.06
C GLY A 205 7.16 8.20 16.67
N ASN A 206 6.48 9.31 16.33
CA ASN A 206 5.99 9.57 14.98
C ASN A 206 7.11 10.03 14.02
N PHE A 207 6.82 10.14 12.73
CA PHE A 207 7.78 10.56 11.71
C PHE A 207 7.39 11.89 11.06
N PRO A 208 8.38 12.76 10.72
CA PRO A 208 8.15 13.92 9.88
C PRO A 208 7.62 13.55 8.49
N SER A 209 6.91 14.47 7.84
CA SER A 209 6.47 14.27 6.45
C SER A 209 7.65 14.14 5.48
N SER A 210 8.69 14.94 5.71
CA SER A 210 9.87 15.11 4.88
C SER A 210 11.03 15.66 5.70
N MET A 211 12.25 15.54 5.18
CA MET A 211 13.45 16.14 5.76
C MET A 211 13.26 17.65 5.91
N GLY A 212 13.57 18.19 7.10
CA GLY A 212 13.44 19.63 7.41
C GLY A 212 12.00 20.17 7.38
N SER A 213 10.98 19.31 7.48
CA SER A 213 9.58 19.74 7.44
C SER A 213 9.18 20.60 8.64
N ASN A 214 8.57 21.74 8.37
CA ASN A 214 7.97 22.62 9.38
C ASN A 214 6.49 22.29 9.70
N SER A 215 5.95 21.20 9.12
CA SER A 215 4.56 20.78 9.40
C SER A 215 4.34 20.35 10.86
N GLY A 216 5.42 19.98 11.54
CA GLY A 216 5.41 19.49 12.90
C GLY A 216 4.89 18.06 13.03
N ASP A 217 4.82 17.58 14.25
CA ASP A 217 4.36 16.24 14.58
C ASP A 217 2.83 16.16 14.59
N LYS A 218 2.23 16.14 13.40
CA LYS A 218 0.75 16.17 13.23
C LYS A 218 0.20 15.02 12.39
N LEU A 219 0.91 14.63 11.34
CA LEU A 219 0.41 13.66 10.37
C LEU A 219 0.59 12.24 10.92
N VAL A 220 -0.53 11.53 11.07
CA VAL A 220 -0.59 10.12 11.47
C VAL A 220 -1.40 9.39 10.41
N GLN A 221 -0.80 9.28 9.22
CA GLN A 221 -1.44 8.80 7.99
C GLN A 221 -0.51 7.79 7.30
N TRP A 222 -1.05 6.87 6.49
CA TRP A 222 -0.23 5.95 5.70
C TRP A 222 0.74 6.70 4.78
N CYS A 223 0.25 7.74 4.09
CA CYS A 223 1.09 8.54 3.20
C CYS A 223 2.21 9.28 3.93
N HIS A 224 1.95 9.78 5.15
CA HIS A 224 2.89 10.55 5.98
C HIS A 224 2.67 10.29 7.48
N GLY A 225 3.68 9.70 8.12
CA GLY A 225 3.71 9.42 9.56
C GLY A 225 3.74 7.93 9.88
N ALA A 226 3.65 7.62 11.17
CA ALA A 226 3.80 6.30 11.76
C ALA A 226 3.08 5.14 11.02
N PRO A 227 1.83 5.27 10.53
CA PRO A 227 1.15 4.16 9.85
C PRO A 227 1.91 3.60 8.65
N GLY A 228 2.55 4.45 7.83
CA GLY A 228 3.33 4.02 6.68
C GLY A 228 4.64 3.32 7.04
N PHE A 229 5.12 3.46 8.28
CA PHE A 229 6.38 2.88 8.76
C PHE A 229 6.23 1.51 9.40
N VAL A 230 5.04 1.18 9.92
CA VAL A 230 4.77 -0.13 10.53
C VAL A 230 5.12 -1.31 9.62
N PRO A 231 4.60 -1.41 8.38
CA PRO A 231 4.94 -2.52 7.49
C PRO A 231 6.43 -2.58 7.16
N LEU A 232 7.07 -1.42 6.97
CA LEU A 232 8.51 -1.33 6.73
C LEU A 232 9.32 -1.88 7.91
N CYS A 233 8.97 -1.48 9.13
CA CYS A 233 9.68 -1.91 10.33
C CYS A 233 9.50 -3.41 10.60
N ILE A 234 8.29 -3.94 10.38
CA ILE A 234 8.02 -5.38 10.49
C ILE A 234 8.85 -6.15 9.47
N LEU A 235 8.83 -5.73 8.19
CA LEU A 235 9.60 -6.40 7.14
C LEU A 235 11.11 -6.29 7.40
N ALA A 236 11.60 -5.14 7.86
CA ALA A 236 12.99 -4.97 8.25
C ALA A 236 13.41 -5.91 9.39
N HIS A 237 12.57 -6.06 10.41
CA HIS A 237 12.80 -7.04 11.48
C HIS A 237 12.92 -8.46 10.91
N GLN A 238 12.00 -8.87 10.03
CA GLN A 238 12.03 -10.19 9.40
C GLN A 238 13.26 -10.42 8.51
N VAL A 239 13.75 -9.38 7.82
CA VAL A 239 14.88 -9.48 6.88
C VAL A 239 16.22 -9.45 7.59
N PHE A 240 16.35 -8.62 8.63
CA PHE A 240 17.63 -8.36 9.30
C PHE A 240 17.78 -9.05 10.65
N ASP A 241 16.70 -9.63 11.19
CA ASP A 241 16.66 -10.27 12.51
C ASP A 241 17.13 -9.32 13.64
N GLU A 242 16.72 -8.05 13.56
CA GLU A 242 17.05 -7.03 14.56
C GLU A 242 15.79 -6.56 15.30
N GLU A 243 15.74 -6.84 16.59
CA GLU A 243 14.64 -6.48 17.51
C GLU A 243 14.31 -4.98 17.52
N LYS A 244 15.29 -4.13 17.21
CA LYS A 244 15.07 -2.68 17.20
C LYS A 244 13.94 -2.30 16.24
N TYR A 245 13.83 -2.92 15.05
CA TYR A 245 12.79 -2.55 14.09
C TYR A 245 11.39 -2.95 14.59
N MET A 246 11.25 -4.12 15.21
CA MET A 246 9.97 -4.51 15.82
C MET A 246 9.56 -3.57 16.95
N LYS A 247 10.50 -3.14 17.81
CA LYS A 247 10.22 -2.12 18.84
C LYS A 247 9.73 -0.80 18.24
N ILE A 248 10.31 -0.38 17.12
CA ILE A 248 9.85 0.84 16.40
C ILE A 248 8.43 0.63 15.85
N ALA A 249 8.14 -0.53 15.25
CA ALA A 249 6.80 -0.83 14.74
C ALA A 249 5.75 -0.77 15.86
N GLN A 250 6.06 -1.30 17.04
CA GLN A 250 5.18 -1.26 18.21
C GLN A 250 4.99 0.18 18.72
N GLN A 251 6.05 1.00 18.76
CA GLN A 251 5.96 2.43 19.09
C GLN A 251 5.08 3.19 18.10
N CYS A 252 5.18 2.90 16.80
CA CYS A 252 4.27 3.42 15.80
C CYS A 252 2.83 2.99 16.10
N GLY A 253 2.60 1.74 16.49
CA GLY A 253 1.30 1.25 16.95
C GLY A 253 0.71 2.09 18.09
N GLU A 254 1.52 2.49 19.08
CA GLU A 254 1.06 3.38 20.17
C GLU A 254 0.71 4.79 19.68
N VAL A 255 1.51 5.36 18.77
CA VAL A 255 1.19 6.67 18.15
C VAL A 255 -0.16 6.59 17.43
N ILE A 256 -0.37 5.53 16.65
CA ILE A 256 -1.61 5.32 15.89
C ILE A 256 -2.78 5.11 16.83
N TRP A 257 -2.60 4.38 17.93
CA TRP A 257 -3.67 4.16 18.89
C TRP A 257 -4.14 5.47 19.54
N GLN A 258 -3.19 6.34 19.89
CA GLN A 258 -3.49 7.61 20.55
C GLN A 258 -4.04 8.68 19.59
N ARG A 259 -3.62 8.67 18.32
CA ARG A 259 -3.79 9.82 17.40
C ARG A 259 -4.28 9.45 15.99
N GLY A 260 -4.52 8.17 15.72
CA GLY A 260 -4.81 7.63 14.39
C GLY A 260 -6.27 7.71 13.95
N LEU A 261 -7.18 8.15 14.82
CA LEU A 261 -8.55 8.50 14.45
C LEU A 261 -8.56 9.88 13.75
N CYS A 262 -8.11 9.92 12.50
CA CYS A 262 -7.92 11.16 11.75
C CYS A 262 -9.24 11.88 11.48
N THR A 263 -9.29 13.18 11.82
CA THR A 263 -10.42 14.07 11.46
C THR A 263 -10.53 14.33 9.96
N LYS A 264 -9.50 13.99 9.18
CA LYS A 264 -9.52 14.04 7.71
C LYS A 264 -10.50 13.04 7.10
N GLY A 265 -10.93 12.02 7.84
CA GLY A 265 -11.95 11.08 7.41
C GLY A 265 -11.47 9.63 7.46
N TYR A 266 -12.13 8.80 6.67
CA TYR A 266 -12.04 7.34 6.80
C TYR A 266 -11.29 6.66 5.67
N SER A 267 -10.54 7.41 4.87
CA SER A 267 -9.86 6.90 3.69
C SER A 267 -8.68 5.98 3.99
N ILE A 268 -8.23 5.23 2.99
CA ILE A 268 -7.06 4.35 3.09
C ILE A 268 -5.76 5.17 3.07
N CYS A 269 -5.66 6.21 2.26
CA CYS A 269 -4.41 6.97 2.11
C CYS A 269 -4.03 7.75 3.38
N HIS A 270 -5.04 8.37 4.01
CA HIS A 270 -4.83 9.35 5.09
C HIS A 270 -6.01 9.46 6.04
N GLY A 271 -6.71 8.35 6.25
CA GLY A 271 -7.83 8.25 7.17
C GLY A 271 -7.76 7.01 8.05
N VAL A 272 -8.84 6.81 8.80
CA VAL A 272 -8.92 5.78 9.84
C VAL A 272 -8.78 4.36 9.27
N SER A 273 -9.33 4.09 8.08
CA SER A 273 -9.28 2.74 7.51
C SER A 273 -7.84 2.33 7.15
N GLY A 274 -7.05 3.22 6.56
CA GLY A 274 -5.63 2.97 6.30
C GLY A 274 -4.82 2.75 7.56
N ASN A 275 -5.13 3.48 8.63
CA ASN A 275 -4.46 3.35 9.92
C ASN A 275 -4.77 2.01 10.61
N ALA A 276 -5.95 1.43 10.38
CA ALA A 276 -6.32 0.13 10.94
C ALA A 276 -5.39 -1.00 10.46
N TYR A 277 -4.91 -0.93 9.22
CA TYR A 277 -3.97 -1.91 8.66
C TYR A 277 -2.67 -2.02 9.45
N ALA A 278 -2.20 -0.94 10.09
CA ALA A 278 -1.02 -1.01 10.93
C ALA A 278 -1.23 -1.98 12.11
N PHE A 279 -2.43 -2.00 12.69
CA PHE A 279 -2.76 -2.96 13.75
C PHE A 279 -2.97 -4.37 13.23
N ILE A 280 -3.58 -4.53 12.05
CA ILE A 280 -3.67 -5.82 11.37
C ILE A 280 -2.27 -6.42 11.19
N GLN A 281 -1.33 -5.64 10.66
CA GLN A 281 0.04 -6.10 10.40
C GLN A 281 0.81 -6.38 11.69
N LEU A 282 0.65 -5.56 12.73
CA LEU A 282 1.23 -5.83 14.05
C LEU A 282 0.66 -7.11 14.65
N TYR A 283 -0.65 -7.36 14.53
CA TYR A 283 -1.26 -8.62 14.95
C TYR A 283 -0.71 -9.80 14.15
N GLN A 284 -0.65 -9.70 12.82
CA GLN A 284 -0.12 -10.77 11.98
C GLN A 284 1.32 -11.14 12.36
N ALA A 285 2.16 -10.15 12.64
CA ALA A 285 3.56 -10.34 13.00
C ALA A 285 3.79 -10.84 14.42
N THR A 286 2.99 -10.39 15.40
CA THR A 286 3.24 -10.65 16.83
C THR A 286 2.28 -11.66 17.46
N LYS A 287 1.14 -11.93 16.79
CA LYS A 287 0.00 -12.70 17.29
C LYS A 287 -0.59 -12.19 18.61
N LYS A 288 -0.29 -10.96 19.02
CA LYS A 288 -0.85 -10.37 20.24
C LYS A 288 -2.29 -9.89 20.01
N PRO A 289 -3.28 -10.39 20.78
CA PRO A 289 -4.69 -10.07 20.57
C PRO A 289 -5.02 -8.58 20.76
N GLU A 290 -4.18 -7.84 21.50
CA GLU A 290 -4.32 -6.38 21.67
C GLU A 290 -4.38 -5.63 20.33
N TYR A 291 -3.56 -6.03 19.35
CA TYR A 291 -3.54 -5.35 18.06
C TYR A 291 -4.77 -5.70 17.23
N LEU A 292 -5.26 -6.94 17.30
CA LEU A 292 -6.53 -7.29 16.67
C LEU A 292 -7.69 -6.49 17.27
N TYR A 293 -7.74 -6.35 18.59
CA TYR A 293 -8.73 -5.52 19.26
C TYR A 293 -8.69 -4.06 18.78
N ARG A 294 -7.50 -3.46 18.65
CA ARG A 294 -7.33 -2.10 18.14
C ARG A 294 -7.78 -1.96 16.67
N ALA A 295 -7.49 -2.95 15.83
CA ALA A 295 -7.98 -3.00 14.46
C ALA A 295 -9.53 -3.01 14.42
N CYS A 296 -10.17 -3.83 15.26
CA CYS A 296 -11.63 -3.87 15.39
C CYS A 296 -12.21 -2.52 15.83
N CYS A 297 -11.59 -1.84 16.80
CA CYS A 297 -12.04 -0.51 17.24
C CYS A 297 -11.99 0.52 16.10
N PHE A 298 -10.93 0.48 15.28
CA PHE A 298 -10.79 1.37 14.12
C PHE A 298 -11.81 1.03 13.02
N MET A 299 -12.09 -0.26 12.80
CA MET A 299 -13.13 -0.70 11.88
C MET A 299 -14.53 -0.28 12.36
N GLU A 300 -14.82 -0.42 13.65
CA GLU A 300 -16.06 0.06 14.26
C GLU A 300 -16.23 1.58 14.04
N TRP A 301 -15.17 2.35 14.26
CA TRP A 301 -15.19 3.79 13.99
C TRP A 301 -15.53 4.11 12.53
N CYS A 302 -14.93 3.37 11.58
CA CYS A 302 -15.24 3.49 10.15
C CYS A 302 -16.69 3.11 9.81
N ALA A 303 -17.25 2.08 10.47
CA ALA A 303 -18.60 1.57 10.22
C ALA A 303 -19.69 2.50 10.78
N VAL A 304 -19.51 3.00 12.01
CA VAL A 304 -20.48 3.90 12.64
C VAL A 304 -20.52 5.26 11.94
N ALA A 305 -19.37 5.72 11.42
CA ALA A 305 -19.25 6.95 10.64
C ALA A 305 -19.99 8.15 11.26
N ARG A 306 -19.76 8.42 12.56
CA ARG A 306 -20.55 9.39 13.35
C ARG A 306 -20.54 10.78 12.70
N LEU A 307 -21.68 11.46 12.69
CA LEU A 307 -21.78 12.82 12.17
C LEU A 307 -20.75 13.76 12.86
N GLY A 308 -20.04 14.56 12.06
CA GLY A 308 -19.07 15.54 12.55
C GLY A 308 -17.66 15.03 12.83
N THR A 309 -17.35 13.76 12.53
CA THR A 309 -16.01 13.18 12.74
C THR A 309 -15.14 13.15 11.48
N GLU A 310 -15.76 13.19 10.28
CA GLU A 310 -15.08 13.45 9.01
C GLU A 310 -15.26 14.93 8.65
N LEU A 311 -14.19 15.71 8.83
CA LEU A 311 -14.21 17.16 8.63
C LEU A 311 -13.86 17.57 7.20
N HIS A 312 -13.42 16.61 6.38
CA HIS A 312 -12.98 16.84 5.01
C HIS A 312 -13.61 15.79 4.10
N HIS A 313 -14.43 16.24 3.15
CA HIS A 313 -14.99 15.34 2.15
C HIS A 313 -13.89 14.89 1.18
N PRO A 314 -13.84 13.59 0.82
CA PRO A 314 -12.90 13.10 -0.18
C PRO A 314 -13.13 13.75 -1.54
N ASP A 315 -12.04 14.09 -2.24
CA ASP A 315 -12.13 14.61 -3.62
C ASP A 315 -12.75 13.58 -4.58
N ARG A 316 -12.50 12.28 -4.31
CA ARG A 316 -13.10 11.14 -5.01
C ARG A 316 -13.87 10.24 -4.04
N PRO A 317 -15.14 10.55 -3.71
CA PRO A 317 -15.92 9.86 -2.66
C PRO A 317 -16.12 8.36 -2.86
N ALA A 318 -16.04 7.87 -4.09
CA ALA A 318 -16.18 6.45 -4.41
C ALA A 318 -14.84 5.73 -4.69
N SER A 319 -13.69 6.40 -4.52
CA SER A 319 -12.40 5.79 -4.82
C SER A 319 -11.91 4.83 -3.73
N LEU A 320 -10.97 3.96 -4.08
CA LEU A 320 -10.31 3.05 -3.14
C LEU A 320 -9.45 3.81 -2.11
N PHE A 321 -8.65 4.79 -2.53
CA PHE A 321 -7.65 5.42 -1.65
C PHE A 321 -8.17 6.63 -0.86
N GLU A 322 -9.24 7.28 -1.32
CA GLU A 322 -9.81 8.46 -0.66
C GLU A 322 -11.26 8.23 -0.19
N GLY A 323 -11.99 7.35 -0.87
CA GLY A 323 -13.44 7.23 -0.75
C GLY A 323 -13.95 6.05 0.06
N LEU A 324 -15.25 5.78 -0.12
CA LEU A 324 -16.01 4.72 0.51
C LEU A 324 -15.46 3.32 0.20
N ILE A 325 -14.97 3.08 -1.01
CA ILE A 325 -14.49 1.75 -1.42
C ILE A 325 -13.32 1.29 -0.53
N GLY A 326 -12.45 2.20 -0.11
CA GLY A 326 -11.38 1.88 0.84
C GLY A 326 -11.88 1.35 2.19
N ARG A 327 -12.97 1.93 2.71
CA ARG A 327 -13.60 1.43 3.94
C ARG A 327 -14.20 0.04 3.77
N LEU A 328 -14.90 -0.18 2.65
CA LEU A 328 -15.49 -1.48 2.34
C LEU A 328 -14.40 -2.54 2.15
N TYR A 329 -13.30 -2.17 1.51
CA TYR A 329 -12.13 -3.04 1.34
C TYR A 329 -11.56 -3.47 2.69
N LEU A 330 -11.37 -2.52 3.64
CA LEU A 330 -10.98 -2.88 5.01
C LEU A 330 -11.99 -3.81 5.69
N SER A 331 -13.29 -3.55 5.54
CA SER A 331 -14.33 -4.39 6.15
C SER A 331 -14.26 -5.83 5.68
N GLU A 332 -14.03 -6.05 4.38
CA GLU A 332 -13.83 -7.39 3.82
C GLU A 332 -12.57 -8.05 4.41
N GLU A 333 -11.47 -7.31 4.44
CA GLU A 333 -10.18 -7.80 4.95
C GLU A 333 -10.23 -8.16 6.45
N MET A 334 -11.06 -7.46 7.23
CA MET A 334 -11.31 -7.78 8.63
C MET A 334 -12.00 -9.13 8.84
N THR A 335 -12.63 -9.71 7.81
CA THR A 335 -13.19 -11.07 7.90
C THR A 335 -12.11 -12.16 7.73
N HIS A 336 -10.95 -11.79 7.16
CA HIS A 336 -9.81 -12.69 6.89
C HIS A 336 -8.48 -12.08 7.36
N VAL A 337 -8.43 -11.61 8.62
CA VAL A 337 -7.30 -10.81 9.15
C VAL A 337 -5.93 -11.48 8.98
N SER A 338 -5.85 -12.81 9.03
CA SER A 338 -4.56 -13.51 8.85
C SER A 338 -3.93 -13.29 7.47
N ASP A 339 -4.75 -13.06 6.45
CA ASP A 339 -4.34 -12.94 5.04
C ASP A 339 -4.46 -11.50 4.53
N ALA A 340 -4.98 -10.59 5.35
CA ALA A 340 -5.24 -9.21 5.00
C ALA A 340 -3.96 -8.43 4.63
N ASN A 341 -4.02 -7.64 3.56
CA ASN A 341 -2.93 -6.84 3.04
C ASN A 341 -3.38 -5.40 2.75
N PHE A 342 -2.54 -4.43 3.12
CA PHE A 342 -2.79 -3.04 2.71
C PHE A 342 -2.83 -2.98 1.16
N PRO A 343 -3.93 -2.55 0.54
CA PRO A 343 -4.13 -2.67 -0.90
C PRO A 343 -3.10 -1.87 -1.67
N ALA A 344 -2.59 -2.45 -2.76
CA ALA A 344 -1.66 -1.79 -3.68
C ALA A 344 -0.34 -1.29 -3.01
N PHE A 345 0.04 -1.92 -1.89
CA PHE A 345 1.29 -1.64 -1.19
C PHE A 345 1.91 -2.91 -0.61
N THR A 346 1.16 -3.70 0.16
CA THR A 346 1.65 -4.98 0.69
C THR A 346 1.42 -6.07 -0.35
N LEU A 347 2.46 -6.86 -0.63
CA LEU A 347 2.41 -7.91 -1.64
C LEU A 347 1.87 -9.19 -1.09
#